data_AF-A0AAW0EGB8-F1
#
_entry.id   AF-A0AAW0EGB8-F1
#
_cell.length_a   1.000
_cell.length_b   1.000
_cell.length_c   1.000
_cell.angle_alpha   90.00
_cell.angle_beta   90.00
_cell.angle_gamma   90.00
#
_symmetry.space_group_name_H-M   'P 1'
#
loop_
_entity.id
_entity.type
_entity.pdbx_description
1 polymer ?
#
loop_
_entity_poly.entity_id
_entity_poly.type
_entity_poly.pdbx_seq_one_letter_code
_entity_poly.pdbx_strand_id
1 'polypeptide(L)'
;MTMLLGTQVALFKVYGISSIASVLLSSGELTDETRINKRLADTAILIATFVSNPVPPRSSSDESNDPRAAIALARTNYLHGKYRINNDDFLYNLALFMLEPIRWTARFNWRPLTPTEIKAIFILWTDIGRHMGLHNLWSSYEEMEVWADNYEAANMVPSEASAKLARITTQHFLQRVPPKLGLQRLVFNVMLTVLDTRTRKAMQYAHYIPFQCRLY
;
A
#
# COMPACT_ATOMS: atom_id res chain seq x y z
N MET A 1 4.39 -15.67 -5.28
CA MET A 1 3.34 -15.60 -4.24
C MET A 1 3.76 -14.73 -3.04
N THR A 2 5.01 -14.77 -2.58
CA THR A 2 5.49 -14.04 -1.39
C THR A 2 5.59 -12.51 -1.53
N MET A 3 6.00 -11.96 -2.69
CA MET A 3 6.05 -10.49 -2.87
C MET A 3 4.67 -9.81 -2.76
N LEU A 4 3.61 -10.52 -3.16
CA LEU A 4 2.24 -10.00 -3.09
C LEU A 4 1.81 -9.67 -1.64
N LEU A 5 2.21 -10.49 -0.67
CA LEU A 5 1.89 -10.22 0.74
C LEU A 5 2.62 -8.98 1.26
N GLY A 6 3.88 -8.77 0.85
CA GLY A 6 4.59 -7.52 1.14
C GLY A 6 3.89 -6.29 0.53
N THR A 7 3.33 -6.41 -0.67
CA THR A 7 2.51 -5.35 -1.26
C THR A 7 1.23 -5.09 -0.46
N GLN A 8 0.59 -6.13 0.10
CA GLN A 8 -0.55 -5.93 0.99
C GLN A 8 -0.15 -5.21 2.28
N VAL A 9 1.06 -5.49 2.81
CA VAL A 9 1.61 -4.73 3.94
C VAL A 9 1.81 -3.27 3.57
N ALA A 10 2.37 -2.95 2.40
CA ALA A 10 2.50 -1.58 1.90
C ALA A 10 1.15 -0.85 1.88
N LEU A 11 0.15 -1.47 1.24
CA LEU A 11 -1.20 -0.92 1.12
C LEU A 11 -1.89 -0.72 2.47
N PHE A 12 -1.58 -1.55 3.46
CA PHE A 12 -2.11 -1.38 4.80
C PHE A 12 -1.38 -0.29 5.58
N LYS A 13 -0.05 -0.25 5.46
CA LYS A 13 0.83 0.65 6.21
C LYS A 13 0.58 2.12 5.88
N VAL A 14 0.22 2.45 4.64
CA VAL A 14 -0.18 3.82 4.28
C VAL A 14 -1.39 4.35 5.05
N TYR A 15 -2.26 3.47 5.57
CA TYR A 15 -3.39 3.93 6.38
C TYR A 15 -2.94 4.54 7.72
N GLY A 16 -1.68 4.32 8.13
CA GLY A 16 -1.07 4.95 9.31
C GLY A 16 -0.76 6.44 9.13
N ILE A 17 -0.87 6.98 7.92
CA ILE A 17 -0.69 8.42 7.66
C ILE A 17 -2.05 9.12 7.64
N SER A 18 -2.23 10.11 8.51
CA SER A 18 -3.54 10.76 8.71
C SER A 18 -4.11 11.40 7.45
N SER A 19 -3.28 12.09 6.65
CA SER A 19 -3.70 12.73 5.40
C SER A 19 -4.13 11.72 4.35
N ILE A 20 -3.37 10.63 4.17
CA ILE A 20 -3.72 9.52 3.26
C ILE A 20 -5.02 8.85 3.72
N ALA A 21 -5.13 8.55 5.02
CA ALA A 21 -6.33 7.93 5.58
C ALA A 21 -7.58 8.79 5.37
N SER A 22 -7.44 10.11 5.51
CA SER A 22 -8.53 11.07 5.28
C SER A 22 -9.01 11.06 3.83
N VAL A 23 -8.09 11.06 2.86
CA VAL A 23 -8.43 10.95 1.43
C VAL A 23 -9.18 9.63 1.16
N LEU A 24 -8.68 8.51 1.66
CA LEU A 24 -9.29 7.20 1.49
C LEU A 24 -10.70 7.12 2.10
N LEU A 25 -10.91 7.69 3.28
CA LEU A 25 -12.23 7.77 3.90
C LEU A 25 -13.18 8.68 3.09
N SER A 26 -12.71 9.83 2.64
CA SER A 26 -13.52 10.78 1.84
C SER A 26 -13.85 10.26 0.44
N SER A 27 -13.08 9.30 -0.07
CA SER A 27 -13.29 8.74 -1.41
C SER A 27 -14.63 8.01 -1.55
N GLY A 28 -15.18 7.51 -0.44
CA GLY A 28 -16.37 6.65 -0.45
C GLY A 28 -16.10 5.22 -0.94
N GLU A 29 -14.88 4.89 -1.38
CA GLU A 29 -14.56 3.57 -1.94
C GLU A 29 -14.36 2.49 -0.86
N LEU A 30 -14.44 2.87 0.42
CA LEU A 30 -14.29 1.98 1.58
C LEU A 30 -15.53 1.98 2.49
N THR A 31 -16.71 2.31 1.94
CA THR A 31 -17.96 2.43 2.72
C THR A 31 -18.73 1.13 2.89
N ASP A 32 -18.61 0.21 1.94
CA ASP A 32 -19.33 -1.06 1.92
C ASP A 32 -18.50 -2.16 1.27
N GLU A 33 -18.90 -3.41 1.51
CA GLU A 33 -18.17 -4.60 1.09
C GLU A 33 -17.93 -4.63 -0.43
N THR A 34 -18.93 -4.26 -1.24
CA THR A 34 -18.86 -4.30 -2.70
C THR A 34 -17.82 -3.31 -3.21
N ARG A 35 -17.82 -2.08 -2.69
CA ARG A 35 -16.84 -1.05 -3.07
C ARG A 35 -15.43 -1.42 -2.63
N ILE A 36 -15.27 -1.91 -1.40
CA ILE A 36 -13.96 -2.36 -0.91
C ILE A 36 -13.41 -3.47 -1.82
N ASN A 37 -14.23 -4.47 -2.15
CA ASN A 37 -13.83 -5.60 -3.00
C ASN A 37 -13.47 -5.14 -4.41
N LYS A 38 -14.29 -4.27 -5.02
CA LYS A 38 -14.00 -3.68 -6.33
C LYS A 38 -12.68 -2.90 -6.30
N ARG A 39 -12.47 -2.02 -5.31
CA ARG A 39 -11.24 -1.24 -5.19
C ARG A 39 -10.02 -2.14 -5.06
N LEU A 40 -10.10 -3.21 -4.27
CA LEU A 40 -9.01 -4.18 -4.12
C LEU A 40 -8.72 -4.89 -5.45
N ALA A 41 -9.75 -5.32 -6.18
CA ALA A 41 -9.60 -5.96 -7.49
C ALA A 41 -8.99 -4.99 -8.53
N ASP A 42 -9.52 -3.76 -8.63
CA ASP A 42 -9.03 -2.70 -9.51
C ASP A 42 -7.55 -2.38 -9.21
N THR A 43 -7.19 -2.25 -7.93
CA THR A 43 -5.80 -1.99 -7.50
C THR A 43 -4.88 -3.13 -7.92
N ALA A 44 -5.28 -4.38 -7.65
CA ALA A 44 -4.48 -5.55 -7.96
C ALA A 44 -4.24 -5.71 -9.47
N ILE A 45 -5.28 -5.55 -10.30
CA ILE A 45 -5.15 -5.72 -11.75
C ILE A 45 -4.35 -4.59 -12.38
N LEU A 46 -4.55 -3.33 -11.95
CA LEU A 46 -3.79 -2.19 -12.50
C LEU A 46 -2.30 -2.32 -12.18
N ILE A 47 -1.96 -2.61 -10.92
CA ILE A 47 -0.56 -2.79 -10.50
C ILE A 47 0.08 -3.97 -11.22
N ALA A 48 -0.58 -5.14 -11.23
CA ALA A 48 -0.06 -6.30 -11.93
C ALA A 48 0.17 -6.02 -13.42
N THR A 49 -0.71 -5.23 -14.05
CA THR A 49 -0.61 -4.89 -15.47
C THR A 49 0.61 -4.01 -15.75
N PHE A 50 0.80 -2.87 -15.06
CA PHE A 50 1.95 -2.00 -15.37
C PHE A 50 3.29 -2.53 -14.84
N VAL A 51 3.29 -3.48 -13.89
CA VAL A 51 4.52 -4.13 -13.42
C VAL A 51 4.93 -5.31 -14.31
N SER A 52 3.97 -5.99 -14.95
CA SER A 52 4.25 -7.21 -15.74
C SER A 52 4.34 -6.98 -17.25
N ASN A 53 4.08 -5.77 -17.73
CA ASN A 53 4.16 -5.42 -19.14
C ASN A 53 5.17 -4.27 -19.34
N PRO A 54 5.79 -4.15 -20.53
CA PRO A 54 6.74 -3.08 -20.81
C PRO A 54 6.10 -1.70 -20.58
N VAL A 55 6.70 -0.91 -19.69
CA VAL A 55 6.33 0.51 -19.52
C VAL A 55 6.93 1.28 -20.70
N PRO A 56 6.12 2.02 -21.48
CA PRO A 56 6.64 2.75 -22.62
C PRO A 56 7.61 3.85 -22.15
N PRO A 57 8.69 4.11 -22.89
CA PRO A 57 9.53 5.28 -22.62
C PRO A 57 8.71 6.58 -22.67
N ARG A 58 8.87 7.47 -21.70
CA ARG A 58 8.21 8.79 -21.69
C ARG A 58 8.47 9.63 -22.94
N SER A 59 9.61 9.41 -23.61
CA SER A 59 10.04 10.14 -24.79
C SER A 59 9.64 9.48 -26.12
N SER A 60 9.10 8.26 -26.11
CA SER A 60 8.74 7.55 -27.34
C SER A 60 7.25 7.70 -27.64
N SER A 61 6.94 8.15 -28.86
CA SER A 61 5.60 8.06 -29.47
C SER A 61 5.43 6.76 -30.24
N ASP A 62 6.21 5.72 -29.92
CA ASP A 62 6.19 4.46 -30.64
C ASP A 62 4.98 3.63 -30.20
N GLU A 63 3.96 3.64 -31.06
CA GLU A 63 2.70 2.92 -30.89
C GLU A 63 2.84 1.40 -31.11
N SER A 64 4.02 0.91 -31.53
CA SER A 64 4.28 -0.53 -31.65
C SER A 64 4.51 -1.21 -30.29
N ASN A 65 4.69 -0.44 -29.22
CA ASN A 65 4.82 -0.97 -27.86
C ASN A 65 3.49 -1.53 -27.36
N ASP A 66 3.58 -2.56 -26.52
CA ASP A 66 2.42 -3.13 -25.83
C ASP A 66 1.68 -2.05 -25.01
N PRO A 67 0.40 -1.77 -25.31
CA PRO A 67 -0.30 -0.65 -24.70
C PRO A 67 -0.78 -0.94 -23.27
N ARG A 68 -0.68 -2.19 -22.78
CA ARG A 68 -1.30 -2.61 -21.51
C ARG A 68 -0.79 -1.82 -20.31
N ALA A 69 0.52 -1.64 -20.18
CA ALA A 69 1.10 -0.87 -19.08
C ALA A 69 0.69 0.61 -19.17
N ALA A 70 0.70 1.18 -20.38
CA ALA A 70 0.32 2.57 -20.63
C ALA A 70 -1.13 2.84 -20.24
N ILE A 71 -2.06 1.96 -20.66
CA ILE A 71 -3.49 2.05 -20.32
C ILE A 71 -3.69 1.92 -18.80
N ALA A 72 -3.02 0.98 -18.15
CA ALA A 72 -3.12 0.79 -16.70
C ALA A 72 -2.59 1.99 -15.91
N LEU A 73 -1.46 2.58 -16.32
CA LEU A 73 -0.92 3.80 -15.72
C LEU A 73 -1.85 5.00 -15.95
N ALA A 74 -2.34 5.20 -17.18
CA ALA A 74 -3.29 6.26 -17.49
C ALA A 74 -4.58 6.12 -16.65
N ARG A 75 -5.09 4.89 -16.48
CA ARG A 75 -6.25 4.63 -15.61
C ARG A 75 -5.95 4.93 -14.15
N THR A 76 -4.77 4.55 -13.67
CA THR A 76 -4.32 4.85 -12.29
C THR A 76 -4.25 6.36 -12.07
N ASN A 77 -3.65 7.10 -13.00
CA ASN A 77 -3.56 8.57 -12.96
C ASN A 77 -4.94 9.23 -12.98
N TYR A 78 -5.85 8.75 -13.83
CA TYR A 78 -7.23 9.24 -13.87
C TYR A 78 -7.96 9.03 -12.53
N LEU A 79 -7.78 7.87 -11.88
CA LEU A 79 -8.41 7.58 -10.60
C LEU A 79 -7.85 8.44 -9.47
N HIS A 80 -6.52 8.59 -9.40
CA HIS A 80 -5.87 9.42 -8.39
C HIS A 80 -6.12 10.92 -8.61
N GLY A 81 -6.21 11.38 -9.86
CA GLY A 81 -6.46 12.79 -10.21
C GLY A 81 -7.82 13.33 -9.76
N LYS A 82 -8.73 12.47 -9.30
CA LYS A 82 -10.01 12.87 -8.68
C LYS A 82 -9.85 13.44 -7.28
N TYR A 83 -8.68 13.25 -6.66
CA TYR A 83 -8.42 13.63 -5.28
C TYR A 83 -7.19 14.53 -5.19
N ARG A 84 -7.19 15.45 -4.24
CA ARG A 84 -6.02 16.27 -3.94
C ARG A 84 -5.07 15.50 -3.02
N ILE A 85 -4.13 14.79 -3.63
CA ILE A 85 -3.09 14.01 -2.92
C ILE A 85 -1.81 14.86 -2.86
N ASN A 86 -1.24 15.01 -1.67
CA ASN A 86 0.04 15.71 -1.51
C ASN A 86 1.17 14.90 -2.17
N ASN A 87 2.17 15.57 -2.78
CA ASN A 87 3.28 14.88 -3.45
C ASN A 87 4.04 13.97 -2.48
N ASP A 88 4.29 14.42 -1.24
CA ASP A 88 5.03 13.62 -0.25
C ASP A 88 4.24 12.38 0.19
N ASP A 89 2.91 12.50 0.34
CA ASP A 89 2.04 11.35 0.63
C ASP A 89 2.12 10.32 -0.52
N PHE A 90 2.22 10.82 -1.75
CA PHE A 90 2.32 9.99 -2.94
C PHE A 90 3.69 9.33 -3.06
N LEU A 91 4.77 10.08 -2.80
CA LEU A 91 6.14 9.56 -2.70
C LEU A 91 6.24 8.49 -1.62
N TYR A 92 5.65 8.72 -0.45
CA TYR A 92 5.64 7.73 0.63
C TYR A 92 4.89 6.46 0.26
N ASN A 93 3.72 6.58 -0.37
CA ASN A 93 3.00 5.40 -0.89
C ASN A 93 3.85 4.66 -1.93
N LEU A 94 4.52 5.37 -2.84
CA LEU A 94 5.44 4.79 -3.83
C LEU A 94 6.62 4.07 -3.17
N ALA A 95 7.22 4.68 -2.13
CA ALA A 95 8.31 4.09 -1.34
C ALA A 95 7.91 2.73 -0.77
N LEU A 96 6.72 2.62 -0.19
CA LEU A 96 6.25 1.39 0.43
C LEU A 96 6.05 0.24 -0.57
N PHE A 97 5.70 0.52 -1.84
CA PHE A 97 5.66 -0.50 -2.89
C PHE A 97 7.02 -1.12 -3.21
N MET A 98 8.13 -0.47 -2.81
CA MET A 98 9.47 -1.04 -2.85
C MET A 98 9.87 -1.64 -1.51
N LEU A 99 9.77 -0.85 -0.42
CA LEU A 99 10.27 -1.21 0.90
C LEU A 99 9.63 -2.49 1.45
N GLU A 100 8.29 -2.58 1.45
CA GLU A 100 7.61 -3.66 2.15
C GLU A 100 7.72 -5.01 1.41
N PRO A 101 7.64 -5.09 0.07
CA PRO A 101 7.97 -6.34 -0.65
C PRO A 101 9.41 -6.82 -0.45
N ILE A 102 10.39 -5.90 -0.42
CA ILE A 102 11.80 -6.22 -0.17
C ILE A 102 11.97 -6.77 1.27
N ARG A 103 11.45 -6.05 2.27
CA ARG A 103 11.51 -6.44 3.69
C ARG A 103 10.78 -7.75 3.95
N TRP A 104 9.60 -7.93 3.37
CA TRP A 104 8.84 -9.18 3.46
C TRP A 104 9.63 -10.36 2.89
N THR A 105 10.23 -10.17 1.71
CA THR A 105 11.02 -11.21 1.06
C THR A 105 12.22 -11.61 1.91
N ALA A 106 12.95 -10.65 2.48
CA ALA A 106 14.08 -10.92 3.35
C ALA A 106 13.69 -11.68 4.64
N ARG A 107 12.48 -11.46 5.16
CA ARG A 107 12.01 -12.09 6.42
C ARG A 107 11.40 -13.47 6.23
N PHE A 108 10.64 -13.68 5.16
CA PHE A 108 9.73 -14.83 5.05
C PHE A 108 9.95 -15.69 3.81
N ASN A 109 10.80 -15.26 2.88
CA ASN A 109 11.10 -16.04 1.69
C ASN A 109 12.38 -16.87 1.88
N TRP A 110 12.64 -17.79 0.95
CA TRP A 110 13.79 -18.69 1.02
C TRP A 110 15.16 -17.98 0.96
N ARG A 111 15.22 -16.75 0.43
CA ARG A 111 16.38 -15.86 0.46
C ARG A 111 15.98 -14.39 0.41
N PRO A 112 16.86 -13.47 0.85
CA PRO A 112 16.74 -12.04 0.54
C PRO A 112 16.99 -11.76 -0.95
N LEU A 113 16.58 -10.57 -1.39
CA LEU A 113 16.88 -10.07 -2.72
C LEU A 113 18.35 -9.65 -2.83
N THR A 114 18.92 -9.85 -4.01
CA THR A 114 20.27 -9.41 -4.36
C THR A 114 20.30 -7.89 -4.56
N PRO A 115 21.48 -7.25 -4.46
CA PRO A 115 21.62 -5.82 -4.76
C PRO A 115 21.10 -5.43 -6.16
N THR A 116 21.29 -6.30 -7.16
CA THR A 116 20.79 -6.10 -8.53
C THR A 116 19.28 -6.12 -8.59
N GLU A 117 18.62 -7.06 -7.91
CA GLU A 117 17.15 -7.13 -7.84
C GLU A 117 16.57 -5.89 -7.15
N ILE A 118 17.17 -5.43 -6.04
CA ILE A 118 16.76 -4.20 -5.34
C ILE A 118 16.90 -2.98 -6.26
N LYS A 119 18.03 -2.85 -6.96
CA LYS A 119 18.25 -1.77 -7.93
C LYS A 119 17.25 -1.79 -9.09
N ALA A 120 16.91 -2.97 -9.61
CA ALA A 120 15.91 -3.11 -10.67
C ALA A 120 14.51 -2.68 -10.20
N ILE A 121 14.11 -3.09 -8.98
CA ILE A 121 12.86 -2.66 -8.34
C ILE A 121 12.84 -1.13 -8.18
N PHE A 122 13.94 -0.54 -7.69
CA PHE A 122 14.06 0.90 -7.53
C PHE A 122 13.91 1.65 -8.86
N ILE A 123 14.60 1.21 -9.91
CA ILE A 123 14.50 1.82 -11.25
C ILE A 123 13.06 1.73 -11.77
N LEU A 124 12.44 0.56 -11.68
CA LEU A 124 11.07 0.33 -12.14
C LEU A 124 10.07 1.26 -11.45
N TRP A 125 10.06 1.27 -10.11
CA TRP A 125 9.09 2.08 -9.36
C TRP A 125 9.37 3.58 -9.46
N THR A 126 10.63 3.99 -9.59
CA THR A 126 10.96 5.39 -9.85
C THR A 126 10.45 5.81 -11.22
N ASP A 127 10.60 4.97 -12.24
CA ASP A 127 10.06 5.25 -13.58
C ASP A 127 8.52 5.30 -13.60
N ILE A 128 7.86 4.39 -12.89
CA ILE A 128 6.40 4.45 -12.65
C ILE A 128 6.03 5.76 -11.95
N GLY A 129 6.76 6.16 -10.91
CA GLY A 129 6.56 7.44 -10.22
C GLY A 129 6.62 8.64 -11.17
N ARG A 130 7.57 8.66 -12.10
CA ARG A 130 7.65 9.70 -13.15
C ARG A 130 6.43 9.67 -14.06
N HIS A 131 5.98 8.50 -14.51
CA HIS A 131 4.76 8.34 -15.32
C HIS A 131 3.49 8.77 -14.57
N MET A 132 3.50 8.67 -13.25
CA MET A 132 2.43 9.14 -12.38
C MET A 132 2.51 10.64 -12.04
N GLY A 133 3.53 11.34 -12.57
CA GLY A 133 3.68 12.78 -12.43
C GLY A 133 4.31 13.21 -11.10
N LEU A 134 4.92 12.31 -10.33
CA LEU A 134 5.59 12.65 -9.07
C LEU A 134 6.87 13.44 -9.34
N HIS A 135 7.18 14.37 -8.42
CA HIS A 135 8.38 15.20 -8.45
C HIS A 135 9.27 14.88 -7.24
N ASN A 136 10.53 15.31 -7.29
CA ASN A 136 11.50 15.11 -6.19
C ASN A 136 11.70 13.63 -5.83
N LEU A 137 11.71 12.76 -6.85
CA LEU A 137 12.06 11.36 -6.69
C LEU A 137 13.53 11.21 -6.32
N TRP A 138 13.84 10.19 -5.53
CA TRP A 138 15.17 9.91 -5.01
C TRP A 138 16.15 9.49 -6.12
N SER A 139 17.44 9.68 -5.86
CA SER A 139 18.53 9.26 -6.75
C SER A 139 19.01 7.83 -6.49
N SER A 140 18.77 7.29 -5.29
CA SER A 140 19.10 5.90 -4.93
C SER A 140 18.05 5.27 -4.01
N TYR A 141 18.13 3.94 -3.87
CA TYR A 141 17.27 3.18 -2.97
C TYR A 141 17.51 3.55 -1.50
N GLU A 142 18.77 3.80 -1.13
CA GLU A 142 19.18 4.18 0.22
C GLU A 142 18.66 5.57 0.58
N GLU A 143 18.72 6.52 -0.35
CA GLU A 143 18.13 7.85 -0.17
C GLU A 143 16.61 7.74 0.04
N MET A 144 15.93 6.91 -0.76
CA MET A 144 14.50 6.63 -0.60
C MET A 144 14.16 6.04 0.77
N GLU A 145 14.96 5.08 1.26
CA GLU A 145 14.72 4.46 2.56
C GLU A 145 14.87 5.46 3.71
N VAL A 146 15.93 6.27 3.69
CA VAL A 146 16.16 7.33 4.69
C VAL A 146 15.04 8.37 4.64
N TRP A 147 14.65 8.80 3.44
CA TRP A 147 13.55 9.75 3.26
C TRP A 147 12.24 9.18 3.81
N ALA A 148 11.93 7.90 3.53
CA ALA A 148 10.70 7.26 4.00
C ALA A 148 10.66 7.12 5.52
N ASP A 149 11.76 6.75 6.18
CA ASP A 149 11.79 6.67 7.65
C ASP A 149 11.61 8.04 8.30
N ASN A 150 12.24 9.09 7.75
CA ASN A 150 12.05 10.46 8.21
C ASN A 150 10.60 10.93 8.03
N TYR A 151 10.00 10.64 6.87
CA TYR A 151 8.60 10.96 6.60
C TYR A 151 7.67 10.21 7.56
N GLU A 152 7.90 8.92 7.82
CA GLU A 152 7.13 8.15 8.80
C GLU A 152 7.28 8.72 10.21
N ALA A 153 8.51 9.05 10.63
CA ALA A 153 8.77 9.63 11.95
C ALA A 153 8.01 10.93 12.19
N ALA A 154 7.88 11.77 11.15
CA ALA A 154 7.17 13.04 11.22
C ALA A 154 5.63 12.90 11.10
N ASN A 155 5.12 11.97 10.28
CA ASN A 155 3.72 11.97 9.85
C ASN A 155 2.89 10.78 10.35
N MET A 156 3.52 9.66 10.75
CA MET A 156 2.82 8.45 11.20
C MET A 156 2.53 8.50 12.70
N VAL A 157 1.67 9.44 13.08
CA VAL A 157 1.24 9.70 14.45
C VAL A 157 -0.20 9.22 14.68
N PRO A 158 -0.63 8.96 15.94
CA PRO A 158 -2.00 8.60 16.26
C PRO A 158 -3.02 9.58 15.66
N SER A 159 -3.98 9.06 14.89
CA SER A 159 -5.05 9.87 14.31
C SER A 159 -6.39 9.12 14.25
N GLU A 160 -7.48 9.86 14.38
CA GLU A 160 -8.83 9.29 14.28
C GLU A 160 -9.11 8.74 12.87
N ALA A 161 -8.62 9.43 11.83
CA ALA A 161 -8.76 8.98 10.44
C ALA A 161 -8.08 7.63 10.23
N SER A 162 -6.83 7.47 10.67
CA SER A 162 -6.09 6.22 10.59
C SER A 162 -6.77 5.11 11.39
N ALA A 163 -7.21 5.39 12.62
CA ALA A 163 -7.90 4.40 13.45
C ALA A 163 -9.24 3.94 12.84
N LYS A 164 -10.05 4.87 12.33
CA LYS A 164 -11.33 4.56 11.68
C LYS A 164 -11.12 3.71 10.43
N LEU A 165 -10.17 4.08 9.58
CA LEU A 165 -9.85 3.36 8.35
C LEU A 165 -9.30 1.96 8.64
N ALA A 166 -8.37 1.85 9.59
CA ALA A 166 -7.82 0.57 10.04
C ALA A 166 -8.90 -0.36 10.58
N ARG A 167 -9.87 0.16 11.37
CA ARG A 167 -11.00 -0.62 11.86
C ARG A 167 -11.88 -1.17 10.73
N ILE A 168 -12.28 -0.31 9.79
CA ILE A 168 -13.13 -0.71 8.64
C ILE A 168 -12.45 -1.84 7.86
N THR A 169 -11.19 -1.64 7.49
CA THR A 169 -10.44 -2.59 6.66
C THR A 169 -10.12 -3.90 7.39
N THR A 170 -9.80 -3.83 8.68
CA THR A 170 -9.60 -5.02 9.53
C THR A 170 -10.88 -5.82 9.66
N GLN A 171 -12.01 -5.16 9.91
CA GLN A 171 -13.30 -5.82 10.03
C GLN A 171 -13.69 -6.52 8.72
N HIS A 172 -13.53 -5.84 7.59
CA HIS A 172 -13.76 -6.43 6.25
C HIS A 172 -12.92 -7.67 6.00
N PHE A 173 -11.65 -7.65 6.41
CA PHE A 173 -10.77 -8.82 6.27
C PHE A 173 -11.22 -9.98 7.17
N LEU A 174 -11.48 -9.71 8.45
CA LEU A 174 -11.83 -10.73 9.43
C LEU A 174 -13.23 -11.34 9.20
N GLN A 175 -14.14 -10.65 8.51
CA GLN A 175 -15.45 -11.21 8.12
C GLN A 175 -15.33 -12.46 7.23
N ARG A 176 -14.20 -12.64 6.52
CA ARG A 176 -13.92 -13.83 5.71
C ARG A 176 -13.46 -15.03 6.54
N VAL A 177 -13.10 -14.79 7.80
CA VAL A 177 -12.65 -15.83 8.73
C VAL A 177 -13.86 -16.31 9.54
N PRO A 178 -14.16 -17.61 9.57
CA PRO A 178 -15.28 -18.13 10.36
C PRO A 178 -15.19 -17.69 11.83
N PRO A 179 -16.30 -17.25 12.46
CA PRO A 179 -16.31 -16.76 13.85
C PRO A 179 -16.27 -17.88 14.89
N LYS A 180 -15.64 -19.02 14.57
CA LYS A 180 -15.57 -20.21 15.42
C LYS A 180 -14.23 -20.27 16.13
N LEU A 181 -14.23 -20.79 17.35
CA LEU A 181 -13.02 -21.17 18.10
C LEU A 181 -11.97 -20.05 18.27
N GLY A 182 -12.38 -18.78 18.22
CA GLY A 182 -11.45 -17.64 18.34
C GLY A 182 -10.52 -17.42 17.13
N LEU A 183 -10.77 -18.05 15.97
CA LEU A 183 -9.93 -17.89 14.77
C LEU A 183 -9.77 -16.43 14.34
N GLN A 184 -10.82 -15.62 14.40
CA GLN A 184 -10.75 -14.21 14.07
C GLN A 184 -9.77 -13.44 14.97
N ARG A 185 -9.71 -13.78 16.27
CA ARG A 185 -8.76 -13.20 17.22
C ARG A 185 -7.33 -13.65 16.93
N LEU A 186 -7.15 -14.92 16.59
CA LEU A 186 -5.86 -15.45 16.17
C LEU A 186 -5.35 -14.72 14.92
N VAL A 187 -6.17 -14.62 13.87
CA VAL A 187 -5.83 -13.94 12.61
C VAL A 187 -5.52 -12.46 12.86
N PHE A 188 -6.31 -11.78 13.70
CA PHE A 188 -6.03 -10.40 14.08
C PHE A 188 -4.68 -10.26 14.79
N ASN A 189 -4.36 -11.13 15.74
CA ASN A 189 -3.07 -11.11 16.41
C ASN A 189 -1.90 -11.34 15.44
N VAL A 190 -2.04 -12.28 14.50
CA VAL A 190 -1.04 -12.50 13.44
C VAL A 190 -0.86 -11.24 12.59
N MET A 191 -1.94 -10.58 12.18
CA MET A 191 -1.87 -9.31 11.45
C MET A 191 -1.09 -8.25 12.25
N LEU A 192 -1.31 -8.14 13.57
CA LEU A 192 -0.56 -7.20 14.42
C LEU A 192 0.94 -7.51 14.48
N THR A 193 1.37 -8.76 14.34
CA THR A 193 2.81 -9.10 14.34
C THR A 193 3.53 -8.70 13.04
N VAL A 194 2.78 -8.54 11.96
CA VAL A 194 3.31 -8.11 10.66
C VAL A 194 3.54 -6.60 10.63
N LEU A 195 2.68 -5.83 11.31
CA LEU A 195 2.75 -4.38 11.34
C LEU A 195 3.77 -3.88 12.36
N ASP A 196 4.61 -2.95 11.95
CA ASP A 196 5.57 -2.31 12.85
C ASP A 196 4.85 -1.51 13.96
N THR A 197 5.62 -1.17 15.00
CA THR A 197 5.08 -0.50 16.18
C THR A 197 4.54 0.91 15.89
N ARG A 198 5.14 1.65 14.96
CA ARG A 198 4.73 3.02 14.62
C ARG A 198 3.36 2.98 13.92
N THR A 199 3.20 2.08 12.94
CA THR A 199 1.93 1.84 12.24
C THR A 199 0.81 1.45 13.22
N ARG A 200 1.07 0.49 14.12
CA ARG A 200 0.07 0.05 15.11
C ARG A 200 -0.36 1.17 16.07
N LYS A 201 0.57 2.04 16.46
CA LYS A 201 0.28 3.22 17.30
C LYS A 201 -0.54 4.25 16.54
N ALA A 202 -0.18 4.54 15.29
CA ALA A 202 -0.91 5.49 14.45
C ALA A 202 -2.38 5.09 14.23
N MET A 203 -2.61 3.79 14.03
CA MET A 203 -3.94 3.18 13.89
C MET A 203 -4.66 2.93 15.23
N GLN A 204 -4.02 3.24 16.36
CA GLN A 204 -4.56 3.06 17.71
C GLN A 204 -4.98 1.61 18.04
N TYR A 205 -4.26 0.62 17.52
CA TYR A 205 -4.61 -0.80 17.74
C TYR A 205 -4.44 -1.30 19.18
N ALA A 206 -3.66 -0.60 20.01
CA ALA A 206 -3.49 -0.97 21.41
C ALA A 206 -4.81 -1.03 22.19
N HIS A 207 -5.82 -0.27 21.75
CA HIS A 207 -7.15 -0.22 22.38
C HIS A 207 -8.23 -0.92 21.55
N TYR A 208 -7.88 -1.55 20.43
CA TYR A 208 -8.84 -2.15 19.52
C TYR A 208 -9.05 -3.63 19.84
N ILE A 209 -10.29 -3.99 20.17
CA ILE A 209 -10.73 -5.38 20.31
C ILE A 209 -11.66 -5.66 19.12
N PRO A 210 -11.24 -6.48 18.13
CA PRO A 210 -12.11 -6.87 17.03
C PRO A 210 -13.31 -7.64 17.57
N PHE A 211 -14.51 -7.28 17.12
CA PHE A 211 -15.76 -7.94 17.50
C PHE A 211 -15.93 -8.11 19.02
N GLN A 212 -15.97 -7.00 19.77
CA GLN A 212 -16.55 -7.04 21.12
C GLN A 212 -17.88 -7.79 21.01
N CYS A 213 -17.96 -8.98 21.63
CA CYS A 213 -19.23 -9.67 21.81
C CYS A 213 -20.20 -8.65 22.38
N ARG A 214 -21.21 -8.26 21.59
CA ARG A 214 -22.44 -7.78 22.21
C ARG A 214 -23.03 -9.02 22.87
N LEU A 215 -22.69 -9.22 24.13
CA LEU A 215 -23.48 -10.04 25.04
C LEU A 215 -24.82 -9.29 25.16
N TYR A 216 -25.77 -9.65 24.30
CA TYR A 216 -27.19 -9.48 24.56
C TYR A 216 -27.75 -10.84 24.93
#